data_AF-A0A8C2D2B8-F1
#
_entry.id   AF-A0A8C2D2B8-F1
#
_cell.length_a   1.000
_cell.length_b   1.000
_cell.length_c   1.000
_cell.angle_alpha   90.00
_cell.angle_beta   90.00
_cell.angle_gamma   90.00
#
_symmetry.space_group_name_H-M   'P 1'
#
loop_
_entity.id
_entity.type
_entity.pdbx_description
1 polymer ?
#
loop_
_entity_poly.entity_id
_entity_poly.type
_entity_poly.pdbx_seq_one_letter_code
_entity_poly.pdbx_strand_id
1 'polypeptide(L)' 'HIKLTYYSAHYLSLVPLIDVFKIECHFAGVFLVEGTSRYSLTFQQALELCQSFDYKLATQEQVNDAYKKGLRTCR' A
#
# COMPACT_ATOMS: atom_id res chain seq x y z
N HIS A 1 -8.52 -2.33 16.56
CA HIS A 1 -7.24 -1.67 16.90
C HIS A 1 -6.54 -1.23 15.63
N ILE A 2 -6.87 -0.02 15.17
CA ILE A 2 -6.26 0.63 14.01
C ILE A 2 -5.07 1.42 14.56
N LYS A 3 -3.83 0.99 14.27
CA LYS A 3 -2.61 1.74 14.62
C LYS A 3 -2.45 2.92 13.65
N LEU A 4 -3.33 3.92 13.75
CA LEU A 4 -3.12 5.25 13.19
C LEU A 4 -2.62 6.13 14.34
N THR A 5 -1.32 6.10 14.63
CA THR A 5 -0.51 7.12 15.34
C THR A 5 0.76 6.45 15.88
N TYR A 6 1.90 6.64 15.20
CA TYR A 6 3.27 6.74 15.76
C TYR A 6 4.31 6.55 14.63
N TYR A 7 4.36 7.44 13.65
CA TYR A 7 5.63 7.71 12.98
C TYR A 7 5.86 9.21 13.04
N SER A 8 6.77 9.59 13.94
CA SER A 8 7.27 10.94 14.18
C SER A 8 7.59 11.63 12.85
N ALA A 9 7.32 12.95 12.75
CA ALA A 9 7.66 13.78 11.60
C ALA A 9 9.17 13.75 11.23
N HIS A 10 10.02 13.15 12.07
CA HIS A 10 11.43 12.85 11.79
C HIS A 10 11.69 11.60 10.94
N TYR A 11 10.71 10.72 10.70
CA TYR A 11 10.92 9.53 9.84
C TYR A 11 10.69 9.83 8.35
N LEU A 12 10.14 11.01 8.03
CA LEU A 12 9.98 11.49 6.66
C LEU A 12 11.31 11.83 5.97
N SER A 13 12.42 11.90 6.71
CA SER A 13 13.75 12.28 6.18
C SER A 13 14.69 11.10 5.93
N LEU A 14 14.25 9.85 6.10
CA LEU A 14 15.10 8.65 5.96
C LEU A 14 14.60 7.62 4.94
N VAL A 15 13.54 7.91 4.19
CA VAL A 15 13.15 7.09 3.04
C VAL A 15 13.84 7.69 1.80
N PRO A 16 14.89 7.07 1.24
CA PRO A 16 15.42 7.53 -0.02
C PRO A 16 14.36 7.26 -1.10
N LEU A 17 13.74 8.32 -1.62
CA LEU A 17 13.05 8.35 -2.92
C LEU A 17 12.23 7.09 -3.26
N ILE A 18 11.14 6.85 -2.52
CA ILE A 18 10.07 5.99 -3.03
C ILE A 18 8.84 6.89 -3.11
N ASP A 19 8.55 7.43 -4.31
CA ASP A 19 7.36 8.25 -4.55
C ASP A 19 6.08 7.40 -4.51
N VAL A 20 5.76 6.88 -3.32
CA VAL A 20 4.55 6.13 -3.02
C VAL A 20 3.73 7.01 -2.08
N PHE A 21 2.96 7.93 -2.64
CA PHE A 21 2.05 8.74 -1.83
C PHE A 21 0.66 8.85 -2.44
N LYS A 22 0.01 7.69 -2.58
CA LYS A 22 -1.46 7.62 -2.58
C LYS A 22 -1.93 6.30 -1.97
N ILE A 23 -1.94 6.25 -0.64
CA ILE A 23 -2.66 5.20 0.08
C ILE A 23 -4.15 5.54 -0.06
N GLU A 24 -4.85 4.84 -0.93
CA GLU A 24 -6.33 4.91 -1.01
C GLU A 24 -6.95 4.38 0.30
N CYS A 25 -8.23 4.70 0.54
CA CYS A 25 -8.99 4.17 1.68
C CYS A 25 -8.81 2.65 1.80
N HIS A 26 -8.66 2.14 3.03
CA HIS A 26 -8.52 0.70 3.26
C HIS A 26 -9.89 0.02 3.12
N PHE A 27 -10.02 -0.94 2.20
CA PHE A 27 -11.21 -1.74 2.00
C PHE A 27 -10.93 -3.16 2.49
N ALA A 28 -11.56 -3.56 3.60
CA ALA A 28 -11.29 -4.85 4.26
C ALA A 28 -9.79 -5.09 4.57
N GLY A 29 -9.03 -4.02 4.85
CA GLY A 29 -7.58 -4.10 5.11
C GLY A 29 -6.70 -4.09 3.86
N VAL A 30 -7.28 -4.03 2.67
CA VAL A 30 -6.57 -3.90 1.39
C VAL A 30 -6.58 -2.44 0.94
N PHE A 31 -5.45 -1.96 0.42
CA PHE A 31 -5.31 -0.64 -0.19
C PHE A 31 -4.48 -0.75 -1.47
N LEU A 32 -4.65 0.22 -2.36
CA LEU A 32 -3.85 0.32 -3.58
C LEU A 32 -2.56 1.08 -3.28
N VAL A 33 -1.46 0.61 -3.88
CA VAL A 33 -0.16 1.27 -3.84
C VAL A 33 0.32 1.46 -5.27
N GLU A 34 0.61 2.70 -5.66
CA GLU A 34 1.22 3.03 -6.95
C GLU A 34 2.66 3.51 -6.71
N GLY A 35 3.57 3.17 -7.62
CA GLY A 35 4.90 3.75 -7.64
C GLY A 35 4.92 5.14 -8.29
N THR A 36 6.13 5.64 -8.51
CA THR A 36 6.40 7.03 -8.90
C THR A 36 5.80 7.41 -10.26
N SER A 37 5.75 6.45 -11.17
CA SER A 37 5.03 6.53 -12.45
C SER A 37 4.08 5.35 -12.62
N ARG A 38 3.17 5.43 -13.61
CA ARG A 38 2.29 4.31 -13.95
C ARG A 38 3.12 3.06 -14.28
N TYR A 39 2.72 1.91 -13.74
CA TYR A 39 3.35 0.61 -13.96
C TYR A 39 4.85 0.56 -13.61
N SER A 40 5.31 1.41 -12.69
CA SER A 40 6.73 1.51 -12.29
C SER A 40 7.22 0.42 -11.35
N LEU A 41 6.31 -0.35 -10.74
CA LEU A 41 6.67 -1.39 -9.76
C LEU A 41 6.74 -2.76 -10.43
N THR A 42 7.87 -3.43 -10.28
CA THR A 42 8.00 -4.87 -10.52
C THR A 42 7.37 -5.67 -9.37
N PHE A 43 7.11 -6.97 -9.58
CA PHE A 43 6.59 -7.85 -8.53
C PHE A 43 7.48 -7.88 -7.28
N GLN A 44 8.80 -7.94 -7.47
CA GLN A 44 9.76 -7.96 -6.36
C GLN A 44 9.75 -6.65 -5.57
N GLN A 45 9.73 -5.51 -6.26
CA GLN A 45 9.60 -4.20 -5.61
C GLN A 45 8.28 -4.07 -4.85
N ALA A 46 7.17 -4.57 -5.40
CA ALA A 46 5.88 -4.58 -4.72
C ALA A 46 5.91 -5.44 -3.44
N LEU A 47 6.58 -6.60 -3.48
CA LEU A 47 6.76 -7.46 -2.30
C LEU A 47 7.57 -6.77 -1.20
N GLU A 48 8.73 -6.22 -1.55
CA GLU A 48 9.62 -5.50 -0.62
C GLU A 48 8.94 -4.27 -0.03
N LEU A 49 8.17 -3.53 -0.84
CA LEU A 49 7.42 -2.36 -0.42
C LEU A 49 6.34 -2.73 0.60
N CYS A 50 5.55 -3.78 0.35
CA CYS A 50 4.57 -4.22 1.35
C CYS A 50 5.27 -4.62 2.66
N GLN A 51 6.37 -5.38 2.59
CA GLN A 51 7.10 -5.84 3.76
C GLN A 51 7.73 -4.70 4.57
N SER A 52 8.27 -3.66 3.91
CA SER A 52 8.88 -2.51 4.59
C SER A 52 7.91 -1.69 5.43
N PHE A 53 6.60 -1.82 5.15
CA PHE A 53 5.52 -1.22 5.93
C PHE A 53 4.80 -2.22 6.86
N ASP A 54 5.37 -3.40 7.11
CA ASP A 54 4.75 -4.51 7.88
C ASP A 54 3.41 -5.02 7.28
N TYR A 55 3.24 -4.88 5.96
CA TYR A 55 2.14 -5.43 5.19
C TYR A 55 2.59 -6.63 4.34
N LYS A 56 1.61 -7.25 3.67
CA LYS A 56 1.82 -8.34 2.71
C LYS A 56 1.03 -8.04 1.44
N LEU A 57 1.47 -8.59 0.31
CA LEU A 57 0.65 -8.58 -0.90
C LEU A 57 -0.68 -9.28 -0.60
N ALA A 58 -1.77 -8.65 -1.01
CA ALA A 58 -3.11 -9.18 -0.79
C ALA A 58 -3.30 -10.51 -1.56
N THR A 59 -3.92 -11.49 -0.92
CA THR A 59 -4.36 -12.70 -1.60
C THR A 59 -5.57 -12.40 -2.47
N GLN A 60 -5.87 -13.29 -3.43
CA GLN A 60 -7.07 -13.16 -4.27
C GLN A 60 -8.35 -13.07 -3.43
N GLU A 61 -8.44 -13.83 -2.33
CA GLU A 61 -9.57 -13.79 -1.41
C GLU A 61 -9.74 -12.41 -0.76
N GLN A 62 -8.64 -11.83 -0.26
CA GLN A 62 -8.66 -10.49 0.35
C GLN A 62 -9.05 -9.41 -0.65
N VAL A 63 -8.57 -9.51 -1.90
CA VAL A 63 -8.97 -8.60 -3.00
C VAL A 63 -10.48 -8.73 -3.29
N ASN A 64 -11.00 -9.95 -3.32
CA ASN A 64 -12.44 -10.19 -3.54
C ASN A 64 -13.29 -9.59 -2.42
N ASP A 65 -12.85 -9.71 -1.17
CA ASP A 65 -13.56 -9.11 -0.04
C ASP A 65 -13.49 -7.58 -0.04
N ALA A 66 -12.33 -7.02 -0.38
CA ALA A 66 -12.18 -5.59 -0.59
C ALA A 66 -13.10 -5.08 -1.70
N TYR A 67 -13.22 -5.82 -2.81
CA TYR A 67 -14.14 -5.52 -3.90
C TYR A 67 -15.61 -5.52 -3.44
N LYS A 68 -16.03 -6.51 -2.63
CA LYS A 68 -17.38 -6.52 -2.03
C LYS A 68 -17.62 -5.31 -1.11
N LYS A 69 -16.56 -4.75 -0.52
CA LYS A 69 -16.59 -3.54 0.31
C LYS A 69 -16.46 -2.23 -0.45
N GLY A 70 -16.38 -2.27 -1.79
CA GLY A 70 -16.38 -1.09 -2.64
C GLY A 70 -15.01 -0.70 -3.20
N LEU A 71 -13.97 -1.51 -3.01
CA LEU A 71 -12.69 -1.29 -3.69
C LEU A 71 -12.91 -1.36 -5.20
N ARG A 72 -12.66 -0.25 -5.89
CA ARG A 72 -12.67 -0.14 -7.35
C ARG A 72 -11.46 0.68 -7.75
N THR A 73 -10.68 0.16 -8.68
CA THR A 73 -9.55 0.88 -9.27
C THR A 73 -9.42 0.45 -10.74
N CYS A 74 -8.85 1.34 -11.56
CA CYS A 74 -8.54 1.12 -12.97
C CYS A 74 -7.04 1.35 -13.18
N ARG A 75 -6.24 0.79 -12.28
CA ARG A 75 -4.78 0.86 -12.29
C ARG A 75 -4.23 -0.52 -12.56
#